data_AF-A0ABC8TBP5-F1
#
_entry.id   AF-A0ABC8TBP5-F1
#
_cell.length_a   1.000
_cell.length_b   1.000
_cell.length_c   1.000
_cell.angle_alpha   90.00
_cell.angle_beta   90.00
_cell.angle_gamma   90.00
#
_symmetry.space_group_name_H-M   'P 1'
#
loop_
_entity.id
_entity.type
_entity.pdbx_description
1 polymer ?
#
loop_
_entity_poly.entity_id
_entity_poly.type
_entity_poly.pdbx_seq_one_letter_code
_entity_poly.pdbx_strand_id
1 'polypeptide(L)' 'MSRSEEFLFLLATSFGGIIGLGEAEEDRVGLLHTLATLPSHPESVPINSLIAVKGTPLEDQKVLDVGKAFQF' A
#
# COMPACT_ATOMS: atom_id res chain seq x y z
N MET A 1 19.80 0.64 0.26
CA MET A 1 18.41 1.06 0.05
C MET A 1 17.56 0.19 0.95
N SER A 2 16.85 0.79 1.91
CA SER A 2 16.08 0.03 2.89
C SER A 2 14.73 -0.37 2.30
N ARG A 3 14.17 -1.49 2.77
CA ARG A 3 12.85 -2.02 2.38
C ARG A 3 11.71 -0.99 2.48
N SER A 4 11.88 0.05 3.29
CA SER A 4 10.95 1.18 3.42
C SER A 4 11.01 2.17 2.24
N GLU A 5 12.14 2.27 1.54
CA GLU A 5 12.32 3.17 0.38
C GLU A 5 11.72 2.58 -0.91
N GLU A 6 11.67 1.24 -1.04
CA GLU A 6 11.01 0.55 -2.16
C GLU A 6 9.48 0.69 -2.09
N PHE A 7 8.92 0.78 -0.89
CA PHE A 7 7.49 1.00 -0.66
C PHE A 7 7.05 2.40 -1.14
N LEU A 8 7.92 3.39 -0.99
CA LEU A 8 7.69 4.77 -1.46
C LEU A 8 7.83 4.91 -2.98
N PHE A 9 8.70 4.13 -3.62
CA PHE A 9 8.93 4.24 -5.07
C PHE A 9 7.71 3.79 -5.90
N LEU A 10 6.84 2.95 -5.34
CA LEU A 10 5.63 2.49 -6.00
C LEU A 10 4.44 3.47 -5.89
N LEU A 11 4.50 4.43 -4.96
CA LEU A 11 3.46 5.44 -4.74
C LEU A 11 3.57 6.63 -5.71
N ALA A 12 4.72 6.81 -6.35
CA ALA A 12 5.06 8.06 -7.01
C ALA A 12 4.53 8.21 -8.44
N THR A 13 4.12 7.14 -9.13
CA THR A 13 3.76 7.28 -10.56
C THR A 13 2.26 7.45 -10.84
N SER A 14 1.35 7.09 -9.91
CA SER A 14 -0.11 7.31 -10.04
C SER A 14 -0.86 7.11 -8.71
N PHE A 15 -0.90 8.14 -7.84
CA PHE A 15 -1.84 8.37 -6.71
C PHE A 15 -2.51 7.15 -6.02
N GLY A 16 -1.81 6.06 -5.77
CA GLY A 16 -2.38 4.81 -5.26
C GLY A 16 -1.43 4.11 -4.31
N GLY A 17 -1.93 3.09 -3.59
CA GLY A 17 -1.17 2.30 -2.63
C GLY A 17 -1.33 0.79 -2.85
N ILE A 18 -0.29 0.02 -2.49
CA ILE A 18 -0.40 -1.45 -2.37
C ILE A 18 -0.54 -1.80 -0.89
N ILE A 19 -1.57 -2.58 -0.59
CA ILE A 19 -1.82 -3.16 0.73
C ILE A 19 -1.38 -4.62 0.72
N GLY A 20 -0.75 -5.07 1.81
CA GLY A 20 -0.30 -6.45 1.99
C GLY A 20 1.18 -6.70 1.66
N LEU A 21 2.01 -5.67 1.64
CA LEU A 21 3.48 -5.82 1.49
C LEU A 21 4.18 -6.07 2.84
N GLY A 22 3.43 -6.03 3.94
CA GLY A 22 3.96 -6.15 5.31
C GLY A 22 3.95 -4.83 6.07
N GLU A 23 3.12 -3.87 5.63
CA GLU A 23 2.94 -2.57 6.25
C GLU A 23 2.27 -2.65 7.62
N ALA A 24 2.69 -1.77 8.54
CA ALA A 24 2.07 -1.60 9.84
C ALA A 24 0.74 -0.84 9.72
N GLU A 25 -0.02 -0.76 10.81
CA GLU A 25 -1.27 0.02 10.83
C GLU A 25 -1.01 1.51 10.65
N GLU A 26 0.07 2.00 11.25
CA GLU A 26 0.51 3.38 11.18
C GLU A 26 0.86 3.80 9.73
N ASP A 27 1.39 2.87 8.93
CA ASP A 27 1.69 3.10 7.51
C ASP A 27 0.39 3.31 6.71
N ARG A 28 -0.68 2.56 7.04
CA ARG A 28 -2.00 2.72 6.41
C ARG A 28 -2.66 4.04 6.81
N VAL A 29 -2.57 4.40 8.09
CA VAL A 29 -3.04 5.71 8.58
C VAL A 29 -2.26 6.85 7.90
N GLY A 30 -0.94 6.69 7.75
CA GLY A 30 -0.07 7.64 7.05
C GLY A 30 -0.49 7.84 5.59
N LEU A 31 -0.77 6.76 4.86
CA LEU A 31 -1.28 6.83 3.48
C LEU A 31 -2.61 7.60 3.40
N LEU A 32 -3.58 7.26 4.27
CA LEU A 32 -4.88 7.95 4.32
C LEU A 32 -4.73 9.43 4.67
N HIS A 33 -3.87 9.75 5.63
CA HIS A 33 -3.57 11.12 6.02
C HIS A 33 -2.94 11.90 4.86
N THR A 34 -1.98 11.32 4.15
CA THR A 34 -1.38 11.95 2.97
C THR A 34 -2.44 12.25 1.91
N LEU A 35 -3.30 11.28 1.58
CA LEU A 35 -4.37 11.48 0.58
C LEU A 35 -5.39 12.55 1.02
N ALA A 36 -5.71 12.58 2.32
CA ALA A 36 -6.64 13.54 2.92
C ALA A 36 -6.06 14.96 3.08
N THR A 37 -4.74 15.13 2.97
CA THR A 37 -4.07 16.44 3.12
C THR A 37 -3.54 17.00 1.80
N LEU A 38 -3.81 16.35 0.67
CA LEU A 38 -3.43 16.87 -0.65
C LEU A 38 -4.13 18.21 -0.94
N PRO A 39 -3.43 19.16 -1.59
CA PRO A 39 -4.00 20.47 -1.95
C PRO A 39 -5.17 20.36 -2.95
N SER A 40 -5.22 19.28 -3.72
CA SER A 40 -6.35 18.88 -4.55
C SER A 40 -6.50 17.37 -4.46
N HIS A 41 -7.70 16.90 -4.14
CA HIS A 41 -7.95 15.46 -4.04
C HIS A 41 -8.10 14.84 -5.44
N PRO A 42 -7.57 13.62 -5.65
CA PRO A 42 -7.82 12.87 -6.87
C PRO A 42 -9.28 12.39 -6.91
N GLU A 43 -9.85 12.26 -8.10
CA GLU A 43 -11.21 11.70 -8.26
C GLU A 43 -11.27 10.20 -7.98
N SER A 44 -10.14 9.50 -8.09
CA SER A 44 -10.02 8.09 -7.73
C SER A 44 -8.63 7.79 -7.20
N VAL A 45 -8.58 6.91 -6.21
CA VAL A 45 -7.34 6.38 -5.62
C VAL A 45 -7.36 4.87 -5.82
N PRO A 46 -6.57 4.31 -6.75
CA PRO A 46 -6.48 2.87 -6.87
C PRO A 46 -5.78 2.28 -5.65
N ILE A 47 -6.47 1.37 -4.96
CA ILE A 47 -5.85 0.54 -3.94
C ILE A 47 -5.75 -0.89 -4.45
N ASN A 48 -4.53 -1.39 -4.57
CA ASN A 48 -4.26 -2.75 -5.03
C ASN A 48 -3.95 -3.64 -3.83
N SER A 49 -4.40 -4.89 -3.88
CA SER A 49 -3.97 -5.93 -2.92
C SER A 49 -2.84 -6.74 -3.52
N LEU A 50 -1.83 -7.07 -2.70
CA LEU A 50 -0.77 -7.98 -3.12
C LEU A 50 -1.33 -9.38 -3.38
N ILE A 51 -1.07 -9.92 -4.57
CA ILE A 51 -1.24 -11.34 -4.88
C ILE A 51 0.15 -11.98 -4.90
N ALA A 52 0.42 -12.87 -3.94
CA ALA A 52 1.68 -13.61 -3.90
C ALA A 52 1.72 -14.65 -5.03
N VAL A 53 2.74 -14.57 -5.88
CA VAL A 53 2.94 -15.46 -7.03
C VAL A 53 4.23 -16.24 -6.84
N LYS A 54 4.18 -17.57 -7.03
CA LYS A 54 5.34 -18.46 -6.93
C LYS A 54 6.46 -18.02 -7.88
N GLY A 55 7.69 -18.01 -7.38
CA GLY A 55 8.90 -17.57 -8.08
C GLY A 55 9.15 -16.06 -8.03
N THR A 56 8.29 -15.29 -7.34
CA THR A 56 8.51 -13.86 -7.13
C THR A 56 9.18 -13.62 -5.77
N PRO A 57 9.89 -12.48 -5.57
CA PRO A 57 10.48 -12.14 -4.27
C PRO A 57 9.47 -12.04 -3.11
N LEU A 58 8.18 -11.94 -3.42
CA LEU A 58 7.08 -11.83 -2.47
C LEU A 58 6.23 -13.12 -2.43
N GLU A 59 6.74 -14.25 -2.93
CA GLU A 59 6.00 -15.51 -2.98
C GLU A 59 5.54 -16.01 -1.61
N ASP A 60 6.35 -15.75 -0.58
CA ASP A 60 6.07 -16.16 0.80
C ASP A 60 5.29 -15.11 1.59
N GLN A 61 4.89 -13.99 0.96
CA GLN A 61 4.18 -12.97 1.69
C GLN A 61 2.77 -13.42 2.08
N LYS A 62 2.42 -13.08 3.32
CA LYS A 62 1.10 -13.42 3.85
C LYS A 62 0.04 -12.57 3.13
N VAL A 63 -0.87 -13.25 2.43
CA VAL A 63 -2.01 -12.59 1.80
C VAL A 63 -2.81 -11.87 2.88
N LEU A 64 -2.98 -10.57 2.69
CA LEU A 64 -3.75 -9.73 3.59
C LEU A 64 -5.24 -9.94 3.32
N ASP A 65 -6.03 -10.10 4.39
CA ASP A 65 -7.48 -10.17 4.29
C ASP A 65 -8.02 -8.76 3.96
N VAL A 66 -8.48 -8.57 2.73
CA VAL A 66 -8.98 -7.28 2.23
C VAL A 66 -10.11 -6.73 3.10
N GLY A 67 -10.94 -7.60 3.70
CA GLY A 67 -11.99 -7.16 4.63
C GLY A 67 -11.46 -6.49 5.89
N LYS A 68 -10.19 -6.74 6.24
CA LYS A 68 -9.48 -6.16 7.38
C LYS A 68 -8.50 -5.06 6.99
N ALA A 69 -8.26 -4.84 5.70
CA ALA A 69 -7.30 -3.87 5.20
C ALA A 69 -7.56 -2.43 5.68
N PHE A 70 -8.83 -2.10 5.93
CA PHE A 70 -9.27 -0.77 6.39
C PHE A 70 -10.03 -0.82 7.72
N GLN A 71 -9.94 -1.94 8.43
CA GLN A 71 -10.43 -2.03 9.81
C GLN A 71 -9.27 -1.67 10.72
N PHE A 72 -9.46 -0.59 11.48
CA PHE A 72 -8.58 -0.12 12.55
C PHE A 72 -9.39 -0.20 13.85
#